data_AF-A0A2N1Q7H8-F1
#
_entry.id   AF-A0A2N1Q7H8-F1
#
_cell.length_a   1.000
_cell.length_b   1.000
_cell.length_c   1.000
_cell.angle_alpha   90.00
_cell.angle_beta   90.00
_cell.angle_gamma   90.00
#
_symmetry.space_group_name_H-M   'P 1'
#
loop_
_entity.id
_entity.type
_entity.pdbx_description
1 polymer ?
#
loop_
_entity_poly.entity_id
_entity_poly.type
_entity_poly.pdbx_seq_one_letter_code
_entity_poly.pdbx_strand_id
1 'polypeptide(L)' 'MQREQTRTFKVGLHQFGGNNKVYIQSMTNTYTKDVESTVAQIKKLEAA' A
#
# COMPACT_ATOMS: atom_id res chain seq x y z
N MET A 1 14.01 2.56 -18.33
CA MET A 1 13.50 3.55 -17.36
C MET A 1 14.27 3.40 -16.07
N GLN A 2 14.81 4.49 -15.52
CA GLN A 2 15.37 4.46 -14.16
C GLN A 2 14.26 4.75 -13.15
N ARG A 3 14.17 3.97 -12.07
CA ARG A 3 13.12 4.12 -11.03
C ARG A 3 13.12 5.51 -10.40
N GLU A 4 14.31 6.05 -10.17
CA GLU A 4 14.55 7.39 -9.62
C GLU A 4 14.06 8.51 -10.53
N GLN A 5 13.91 8.23 -11.83
CA GLN A 5 13.50 9.20 -12.85
C GLN A 5 12.05 8.98 -13.27
N THR A 6 11.18 8.71 -12.31
CA THR A 6 9.73 8.57 -12.50
C THR A 6 8.99 9.75 -11.89
N ARG A 7 7.81 10.07 -12.42
CA ARG A 7 6.98 11.16 -11.89
C ARG A 7 6.60 10.86 -10.43
N THR A 8 6.93 11.78 -9.53
CA THR A 8 6.53 11.67 -8.12
C THR A 8 5.03 11.93 -7.96
N PHE A 9 4.34 11.10 -7.18
CA PHE A 9 2.94 11.32 -6.78
C PHE A 9 2.72 10.85 -5.34
N LYS A 10 1.59 11.23 -4.75
CA LYS A 10 1.29 10.99 -3.33
C LYS A 10 0.09 10.05 -3.19
N VAL A 11 0.21 9.08 -2.27
CA VAL A 11 -0.89 8.20 -1.85
C VAL A 11 -0.96 8.25 -0.32
N GLY A 12 -2.04 8.84 0.21
CA GLY A 12 -2.16 9.09 1.64
C GLY A 12 -1.00 9.95 2.16
N LEU A 13 -0.21 9.42 3.09
CA LEU A 13 0.97 10.10 3.66
C LEU A 13 2.28 9.80 2.90
N HIS A 14 2.27 8.84 1.97
CA HIS A 14 3.48 8.35 1.31
C HIS A 14 3.67 8.94 -0.08
N GLN A 15 4.92 9.21 -0.45
CA GLN A 15 5.32 9.72 -1.76
C GLN A 15 5.97 8.60 -2.58
N PHE A 16 5.37 8.30 -3.73
CA PHE A 16 5.76 7.25 -4.67
C PHE A 16 6.42 7.83 -5.91
N GLY A 17 7.32 7.06 -6.52
CA GLY A 17 8.06 7.47 -7.72
C GLY A 17 9.11 8.55 -7.43
N GLY A 18 10.01 8.76 -8.38
CA GLY A 18 11.08 9.77 -8.33
C GLY A 18 12.09 9.59 -7.20
N ASN A 19 12.16 8.40 -6.60
CA ASN A 19 13.06 8.12 -5.48
C ASN A 19 13.55 6.66 -5.50
N ASN A 20 14.44 6.34 -4.57
CA ASN A 20 14.98 5.00 -4.38
C ASN A 20 14.22 4.13 -3.40
N LYS A 21 13.08 4.61 -2.89
CA LYS A 21 12.29 3.91 -1.87
C LYS A 21 11.22 3.06 -2.53
N VAL A 22 11.22 1.77 -2.21
CA VAL A 22 10.18 0.82 -2.64
C VAL A 22 9.21 0.64 -1.48
N TYR A 23 7.92 0.81 -1.74
CA TYR A 23 6.87 0.58 -0.75
C TYR A 23 6.28 -0.81 -0.94
N ILE A 24 6.05 -1.50 0.17
CA ILE A 24 5.40 -2.81 0.19
C ILE A 24 3.88 -2.57 0.20
N GLN A 25 3.17 -3.30 -0.64
CA GLN A 25 1.71 -3.26 -0.74
C GLN A 25 1.17 -4.69 -0.63
N SER A 26 -0.03 -4.81 -0.08
CA SER A 26 -0.76 -6.08 0.02
C SER A 26 -2.25 -5.85 -0.27
N MET A 27 -3.01 -6.92 -0.40
CA MET A 27 -4.43 -6.90 -0.74
C MET A 27 -5.21 -7.80 0.22
N THR A 28 -6.40 -7.36 0.65
CA THR A 28 -7.32 -8.18 1.44
C THR A 28 -8.03 -9.20 0.55
N ASN A 29 -8.31 -10.38 1.10
CA ASN A 29 -9.01 -11.48 0.42
C ASN A 29 -10.41 -11.73 0.98
N THR A 30 -10.83 -10.96 2.00
CA THR A 30 -12.17 -11.00 2.57
C THR A 30 -13.19 -10.34 1.64
N TYR A 31 -14.45 -10.73 1.77
CA TYR A 31 -15.53 -10.01 1.10
C TYR A 31 -15.62 -8.59 1.69
N THR A 32 -15.34 -7.56 0.90
CA THR A 32 -15.25 -6.17 1.39
C THR A 32 -16.50 -5.66 2.10
N LYS A 33 -17.67 -6.24 1.80
CA LYS A 33 -18.94 -5.95 2.50
C LYS A 33 -18.94 -6.40 3.98
N ASP A 34 -18.14 -7.40 4.30
CA ASP A 34 -17.87 -7.84 5.66
C ASP A 34 -16.75 -6.96 6.24
N VAL A 35 -17.18 -5.91 6.93
CA VAL A 35 -16.31 -4.88 7.48
C VAL A 35 -15.40 -5.46 8.56
N GLU A 36 -15.92 -6.34 9.42
CA GLU A 36 -15.16 -6.86 10.56
C GLU A 36 -13.99 -7.73 10.10
N SER A 37 -14.24 -8.67 9.18
CA SER A 37 -13.17 -9.54 8.67
C SER A 37 -12.14 -8.75 7.85
N THR A 38 -12.59 -7.78 7.07
CA THR A 38 -11.70 -6.91 6.27
C THR A 38 -10.81 -6.06 7.17
N VAL A 39 -11.36 -5.42 8.21
CA VAL A 39 -10.57 -4.62 9.16
C VAL A 39 -9.59 -5.51 9.94
N ALA A 40 -10.01 -6.72 10.34
CA ALA A 40 -9.12 -7.66 11.00
C ALA A 40 -7.95 -8.09 10.10
N GLN A 41 -8.18 -8.30 8.80
CA GLN A 41 -7.12 -8.62 7.86
C GLN A 41 -6.18 -7.43 7.62
N ILE A 42 -6.70 -6.22 7.48
CA ILE A 42 -5.90 -5.01 7.32
C ILE A 42 -4.93 -4.85 8.50
N LYS A 43 -5.41 -4.99 9.74
CA LYS A 43 -4.56 -4.89 10.94
C LYS A 43 -3.46 -5.96 10.98
N LYS A 44 -3.74 -7.17 10.48
CA LYS A 44 -2.72 -8.23 10.36
C LYS A 44 -1.67 -7.89 9.30
N LEU A 45 -2.08 -7.31 8.18
CA LEU A 45 -1.15 -6.88 7.12
C LEU A 45 -0.31 -5.66 7.53
N GLU A 46 -0.84 -4.79 8.38
CA GLU A 46 -0.11 -3.64 8.93
C GLU A 46 0.95 -4.05 9.95
N ALA A 47 0.70 -5.11 10.73
CA ALA A 47 1.61 -5.61 11.75
C ALA A 47 2.74 -6.52 11.21
N ALA A 48 2.68 -6.90 9.93
CA ALA A 48 3.64 -7.79 9.26
C ALA A 48 4.80 -7.00 8.64
#